data_AF-A0A9X1B8K9-F1
#
_entry.id   AF-A0A9X1B8K9-F1
#
_cell.length_a   1.000
_cell.length_b   1.000
_cell.length_c   1.000
_cell.angle_alpha   90.00
_cell.angle_beta   90.00
_cell.angle_gamma   90.00
#
_symmetry.space_group_name_H-M   'P 1'
#
loop_
_entity.id
_entity.type
_entity.pdbx_description
1 polymer ?
#
loop_
_entity_poly.entity_id
_entity_poly.type
_entity_poly.pdbx_seq_one_letter_code
_entity_poly.pdbx_strand_id
1 'polypeptide(L)'
;MSQTPHTPLHRWLLLAAVGLVLGATGAQAGSLDAPAAPSSTGSALYTLDDLYQRLENGTAGAKRSGGFSEPASGPSAGTMHTLDDIMNKMPAVDAAGASAADVASGKTFWGLTETGWGPQTGTATSGAAPCNCNSGTIWNAANGGTRWCDNGNGTVTDLLGATVDGKTKGRCLVWLKDAGWGGQKPWRASSGNDDAHTRAGLLKSGEAGLSDGSVEGDWRLPTLSELRALTTNPEQILRGSPGPFSGVRSDRYWSSTSVAADPSLAWTVQTNIVVAMGKSFSGDYVWPVRGGQ
;
A
#
# COMPACT_ATOMS: atom_id res chain seq x y z
N MET A 1 80.04 16.62 7.68
CA MET A 1 79.69 16.45 9.11
C MET A 1 79.39 17.82 9.70
N SER A 2 78.11 18.16 9.82
CA SER A 2 77.58 19.04 10.88
C SER A 2 76.05 19.05 10.70
N GLN A 3 75.35 18.46 11.66
CA GLN A 3 73.89 18.37 11.70
C GLN A 3 73.29 19.51 12.52
N THR A 4 72.13 19.98 12.05
CA THR A 4 70.98 20.59 12.77
C THR A 4 71.19 21.85 13.62
N PRO A 5 70.24 22.80 13.52
CA PRO A 5 69.27 22.87 14.62
C PRO A 5 67.80 23.10 14.21
N HIS A 6 66.97 22.87 15.22
CA HIS A 6 65.51 22.79 15.29
C HIS A 6 64.75 24.13 15.22
N THR A 7 63.41 23.98 15.12
CA THR A 7 62.29 24.87 15.51
C THR A 7 61.57 25.61 14.37
N PRO A 8 60.29 26.03 14.53
CA PRO A 8 59.12 25.29 15.05
C PRO A 8 57.87 25.40 14.14
N LEU A 9 56.99 24.40 14.21
CA LEU A 9 55.70 24.31 13.50
C LEU A 9 54.72 25.43 13.93
N HIS A 10 54.35 26.29 12.99
CA HIS A 10 53.28 27.27 13.11
C HIS A 10 51.90 26.57 12.97
N ARG A 11 51.07 26.64 14.01
CA ARG A 11 49.66 26.27 13.99
C ARG A 11 48.86 27.33 13.23
N TRP A 12 48.36 26.98 12.05
CA TRP A 12 47.39 27.78 11.30
C TRP A 12 45.97 27.43 11.75
N LEU A 13 45.24 28.41 12.30
CA LEU A 13 43.79 28.39 12.47
C LEU A 13 43.16 28.89 11.16
N LEU A 14 42.65 27.97 10.33
CA LEU A 14 41.86 28.29 9.15
C LEU A 14 40.38 28.41 9.54
N LEU A 15 39.89 29.65 9.59
CA LEU A 15 38.46 29.98 9.53
C LEU A 15 38.00 29.83 8.07
N ALA A 16 37.21 28.80 7.77
CA ALA A 16 36.55 28.66 6.48
C ALA A 16 35.13 29.24 6.58
N ALA A 17 34.94 30.43 5.99
CA ALA A 17 33.63 31.04 5.79
C ALA A 17 32.87 30.27 4.70
N VAL A 18 31.73 29.68 5.06
CA VAL A 18 30.79 29.08 4.09
C VAL A 18 29.92 30.21 3.53
N GLY A 19 30.22 30.64 2.31
CA GLY A 19 29.39 31.60 1.58
C GLY A 19 28.13 30.93 1.02
N LEU A 20 26.98 31.34 1.52
CA LEU A 20 25.66 30.97 1.00
C LEU A 20 25.45 31.66 -0.36
N VAL A 21 25.60 30.92 -1.46
CA VAL A 21 25.24 31.41 -2.81
C VAL A 21 23.73 31.20 -3.00
N LEU A 22 22.96 32.25 -2.76
CA LEU A 22 21.57 32.36 -3.20
C LEU A 22 21.57 32.57 -4.72
N GLY A 23 21.53 31.48 -5.48
CA GLY A 23 21.28 31.53 -6.92
C GLY A 23 19.82 31.90 -7.16
N ALA A 24 19.54 33.17 -7.44
CA ALA A 24 18.28 33.57 -8.02
C ALA A 24 18.20 32.95 -9.42
N THR A 25 17.43 31.87 -9.56
CA THR A 25 17.06 31.34 -10.87
C THR A 25 16.13 32.34 -11.52
N GLY A 26 16.69 33.26 -12.32
CA GLY A 26 15.90 34.07 -13.24
C GLY A 26 15.16 33.12 -14.19
N ALA A 27 13.83 33.12 -14.14
CA ALA A 27 13.03 32.48 -15.16
C ALA A 27 13.28 33.24 -16.47
N GLN A 28 14.03 32.62 -17.39
CA GLN A 28 14.14 33.11 -18.76
C GLN A 28 12.76 32.92 -19.41
N ALA A 29 12.06 34.03 -19.67
CA ALA A 29 10.89 33.98 -20.52
C ALA A 29 11.32 33.43 -21.89
N GLY A 30 10.57 32.47 -22.43
CA GLY A 30 10.83 31.94 -23.77
C GLY A 30 10.77 33.04 -24.82
N SER A 31 11.44 32.83 -25.96
CA SER A 31 11.36 33.78 -27.07
C SER A 31 9.91 33.95 -27.55
N LEU A 32 9.50 35.19 -27.84
CA LEU A 32 8.25 35.50 -28.51
C LEU A 32 8.33 35.27 -30.03
N ASP A 33 9.54 35.05 -30.55
CA ASP A 33 9.76 34.81 -31.97
C ASP A 33 9.19 33.47 -32.39
N ALA A 34 8.68 33.41 -33.63
CA ALA A 34 8.25 32.16 -34.22
C ALA A 34 9.42 31.16 -34.23
N PRO A 35 9.20 29.89 -33.85
CA PRO A 35 10.27 28.91 -33.70
C PRO A 35 11.01 28.59 -35.00
N ALA A 36 10.39 28.87 -36.16
CA ALA A 36 11.04 28.88 -37.46
C ALA A 36 10.18 29.63 -38.49
N ALA A 37 10.75 29.92 -39.66
CA ALA A 37 10.00 30.45 -40.80
C ALA A 37 8.86 29.49 -41.24
N PRO A 38 7.77 29.99 -41.83
CA PRO A 38 6.62 29.16 -42.25
C PRO A 38 6.99 28.02 -43.22
N SER A 39 8.00 28.23 -44.07
CA SER A 39 8.52 27.23 -45.01
C SER A 39 9.34 26.12 -44.36
N SER A 40 9.78 26.31 -43.11
CA SER A 40 10.57 25.33 -42.37
C SER A 40 9.68 24.28 -41.70
N THR A 41 10.17 23.04 -41.62
CA THR A 41 9.58 21.99 -40.78
C THR A 41 9.63 22.33 -39.29
N GLY A 42 10.55 23.22 -38.89
CA GLY A 42 10.66 23.72 -37.52
C GLY A 42 9.45 24.56 -37.05
N SER A 43 8.59 25.01 -37.97
CA SER A 43 7.33 25.70 -37.62
C SER A 43 6.16 24.73 -37.44
N ALA A 44 6.37 23.42 -37.57
CA ALA A 44 5.34 22.41 -37.40
C ALA A 44 4.93 22.22 -35.93
N LEU A 45 3.63 22.28 -35.68
CA LEU A 45 2.99 22.03 -34.39
C LEU A 45 2.11 20.78 -34.51
N TYR A 46 1.78 20.19 -33.36
CA TYR A 46 0.76 19.16 -33.27
C TYR A 46 -0.63 19.77 -33.49
N THR A 47 -1.55 18.99 -34.02
CA THR A 47 -2.94 19.37 -34.22
C THR A 47 -3.77 19.11 -32.96
N LEU A 48 -4.97 19.69 -32.90
CA LEU A 48 -5.93 19.38 -31.83
C LEU A 48 -6.36 17.90 -31.85
N ASP A 49 -6.43 17.30 -33.04
CA ASP A 49 -6.70 15.87 -33.20
C ASP A 49 -5.58 15.00 -32.61
N ASP A 50 -4.32 15.36 -32.85
CA ASP A 50 -3.16 14.68 -32.25
C ASP A 50 -3.23 14.70 -30.71
N LEU A 51 -3.63 15.83 -30.11
CA LEU A 51 -3.77 15.97 -28.66
C LEU A 51 -4.94 15.14 -28.13
N TYR A 52 -6.09 15.19 -28.80
CA TYR A 52 -7.27 14.41 -28.44
C TYR A 52 -6.98 12.91 -28.50
N GLN A 53 -6.41 12.42 -29.60
CA GLN A 53 -6.03 11.01 -29.79
C GLN A 53 -5.02 10.57 -28.72
N ARG A 54 -4.04 11.43 -28.40
CA ARG A 54 -3.08 11.14 -27.32
C ARG A 54 -3.77 10.94 -25.97
N LEU A 55 -4.76 11.76 -25.64
CA LEU A 55 -5.53 11.65 -24.39
C LEU A 55 -6.50 10.46 -24.42
N GLU A 56 -7.15 10.20 -25.55
CA GLU A 56 -8.19 9.18 -25.69
C GLU A 56 -7.65 7.76 -25.66
N ASN A 57 -6.56 7.50 -26.36
CA ASN A 57 -6.06 6.14 -26.56
C ASN A 57 -4.52 6.04 -26.54
N GLY A 58 -3.82 7.12 -26.21
CA GLY A 58 -2.37 7.14 -26.14
C GLY A 58 -1.64 7.27 -27.49
N THR A 59 -2.36 7.45 -28.60
CA THR A 59 -1.74 7.56 -29.94
C THR A 59 -0.76 8.72 -30.00
N ALA A 60 0.41 8.45 -30.57
CA ALA A 60 1.42 9.49 -30.76
C ALA A 60 1.03 10.41 -31.91
N GLY A 61 0.95 11.71 -31.63
CA GLY A 61 0.73 12.71 -32.67
C GLY A 61 1.89 12.80 -33.66
N ALA A 62 1.60 13.26 -34.88
CA ALA A 62 2.58 13.43 -35.94
C ALA A 62 2.57 14.87 -36.47
N LYS A 63 3.70 15.55 -36.34
CA LYS A 63 3.88 16.88 -36.95
C LYS A 63 3.93 16.77 -38.47
N ARG A 64 3.47 17.82 -39.17
CA ARG A 64 3.68 17.94 -40.62
C ARG A 64 5.17 17.82 -40.98
N SER A 65 5.45 17.09 -42.06
CA SER A 65 6.81 16.82 -42.55
C SER A 65 7.36 17.88 -43.51
N GLY A 66 6.54 18.85 -43.94
CA GLY A 66 6.91 19.95 -44.84
C GLY A 66 6.59 21.33 -44.26
N GLY A 67 6.87 22.39 -45.03
CA GLY A 67 6.47 23.77 -44.71
C GLY A 67 4.96 23.95 -44.64
N PHE A 68 4.51 25.09 -44.13
CA PHE A 68 3.10 25.46 -44.20
C PHE A 68 2.70 25.62 -45.66
N SER A 69 1.62 24.94 -46.06
CA SER A 69 1.00 25.09 -47.38
C SER A 69 -0.44 25.50 -47.17
N GLU A 70 -0.90 26.50 -47.92
CA GLU A 70 -2.32 26.84 -47.96
C GLU A 70 -3.12 25.64 -48.51
N PRO A 71 -4.31 25.36 -47.95
CA PRO A 71 -5.20 24.34 -48.50
C PRO A 71 -5.69 24.73 -49.90
N ALA A 72 -5.75 23.77 -50.83
CA ALA A 72 -6.27 24.01 -52.18
C ALA A 72 -7.79 24.26 -52.21
N SER A 73 -8.51 23.95 -51.12
CA SER A 73 -9.94 24.20 -50.95
C SER A 73 -10.29 24.35 -49.46
N GLY A 74 -11.40 25.03 -49.18
CA GLY A 74 -11.89 25.19 -47.81
C GLY A 74 -12.39 23.87 -47.20
N PRO A 75 -12.56 23.79 -45.87
CA PRO A 75 -12.99 22.57 -45.20
C PRO A 75 -14.39 22.15 -45.64
N SER A 76 -14.56 20.90 -46.07
CA SER A 76 -15.85 20.33 -46.51
C SER A 76 -16.51 19.43 -45.45
N ALA A 77 -15.84 19.16 -44.33
CA ALA A 77 -16.37 18.42 -43.18
C ALA A 77 -15.79 18.97 -41.88
N GLY A 78 -16.64 19.18 -40.87
CA GLY A 78 -16.22 19.56 -39.52
C GLY A 78 -15.80 18.32 -38.73
N THR A 79 -14.53 17.94 -38.81
CA THR A 79 -13.98 16.75 -38.13
C THR A 79 -13.07 17.09 -36.95
N MET A 80 -12.93 18.37 -36.59
CA MET A 80 -12.00 18.80 -35.55
C MET A 80 -12.66 18.80 -34.17
N HIS A 81 -12.03 18.14 -33.20
CA HIS A 81 -12.40 18.22 -31.79
C HIS A 81 -12.30 19.67 -31.29
N THR A 82 -13.28 20.09 -30.52
CA THR A 82 -13.27 21.40 -29.87
C THR A 82 -12.28 21.43 -28.71
N LEU A 83 -11.93 22.64 -28.24
CA LEU A 83 -11.15 22.77 -27.01
C LEU A 83 -11.92 22.17 -25.81
N ASP A 84 -13.24 22.24 -25.82
CA ASP A 84 -14.09 21.61 -24.80
C ASP A 84 -13.99 20.08 -24.86
N ASP A 85 -13.98 19.48 -26.05
CA ASP A 85 -13.78 18.03 -26.21
C ASP A 85 -12.42 17.58 -25.67
N ILE A 86 -11.37 18.38 -25.90
CA ILE A 86 -10.03 18.11 -25.36
C ILE A 86 -10.02 18.25 -23.84
N MET A 87 -10.55 19.35 -23.31
CA MET A 87 -10.62 19.58 -21.86
C MET A 87 -11.40 18.47 -21.15
N ASN A 88 -12.47 17.96 -21.74
CA ASN A 88 -13.26 16.85 -21.21
C ASN A 88 -12.48 15.51 -21.18
N LYS A 89 -11.41 15.36 -21.96
CA LYS A 89 -10.53 14.18 -21.94
C LYS A 89 -9.31 14.35 -21.05
N MET A 90 -8.96 15.58 -20.68
CA MET A 90 -7.84 15.80 -19.77
C MET A 90 -8.16 15.26 -18.38
N PRO A 91 -7.17 14.72 -17.67
CA PRO A 91 -7.37 14.29 -16.29
C PRO A 91 -7.85 15.47 -15.44
N ALA A 92 -8.63 15.17 -14.41
CA ALA A 92 -9.02 16.10 -13.36
C ALA A 92 -8.30 15.75 -12.05
N VAL A 93 -8.12 16.74 -11.18
CA VAL A 93 -7.60 16.50 -9.84
C VAL A 93 -8.54 15.56 -9.10
N ASP A 94 -7.97 14.53 -8.49
CA ASP A 94 -8.68 13.54 -7.68
C ASP A 94 -7.94 13.38 -6.34
N ALA A 95 -8.60 13.76 -5.25
CA ALA A 95 -8.07 13.61 -3.90
C ALA A 95 -7.89 12.13 -3.49
N ALA A 96 -8.60 11.21 -4.14
CA ALA A 96 -8.44 9.76 -3.97
C ALA A 96 -7.45 9.15 -4.99
N GLY A 97 -6.76 9.97 -5.79
CA GLY A 97 -5.76 9.51 -6.75
C GLY A 97 -4.59 8.79 -6.07
N ALA A 98 -4.02 7.81 -6.77
CA ALA A 98 -2.87 7.05 -6.27
C ALA A 98 -1.65 7.95 -6.02
N SER A 99 -0.95 7.70 -4.92
CA SER A 99 0.37 8.26 -4.61
C SER A 99 1.48 7.33 -5.09
N ALA A 100 2.73 7.80 -5.04
CA ALA A 100 3.89 6.96 -5.35
C ALA A 100 3.96 5.70 -4.46
N ALA A 101 3.49 5.79 -3.21
CA ALA A 101 3.49 4.66 -2.28
C ALA A 101 2.45 3.58 -2.61
N ASP A 102 1.46 3.89 -3.45
CA ASP A 102 0.40 2.95 -3.85
C ASP A 102 0.78 2.14 -5.10
N VAL A 103 1.81 2.56 -5.82
CA VAL A 103 2.23 1.97 -7.10
C VAL A 103 3.55 1.25 -6.93
N ALA A 104 3.63 0.03 -7.47
CA ALA A 104 4.81 -0.83 -7.41
C ALA A 104 6.10 -0.10 -7.84
N SER A 105 7.18 -0.35 -7.10
CA SER A 105 8.47 0.31 -7.28
C SER A 105 8.96 0.22 -8.71
N GLY A 106 9.31 1.37 -9.29
CA GLY A 106 9.80 1.49 -10.67
C GLY A 106 8.73 1.44 -11.75
N LYS A 107 7.44 1.28 -11.42
CA LYS A 107 6.34 1.47 -12.38
C LYS A 107 5.96 2.94 -12.46
N THR A 108 5.71 3.45 -13.67
CA THR A 108 5.31 4.83 -13.89
C THR A 108 3.80 4.95 -14.00
N PHE A 109 3.25 6.08 -13.55
CA PHE A 109 1.84 6.41 -13.65
C PHE A 109 1.64 7.93 -13.75
N TRP A 110 0.43 8.38 -14.09
CA TRP A 110 0.05 9.80 -14.04
C TRP A 110 -0.71 10.07 -12.74
N GLY A 111 -0.11 10.80 -11.81
CA GLY A 111 -0.74 11.17 -10.55
C GLY A 111 -1.80 12.23 -10.74
N LEU A 112 -2.89 12.09 -9.97
CA LEU A 112 -4.07 12.95 -10.02
C LEU A 112 -4.26 13.81 -8.77
N THR A 113 -3.46 13.60 -7.72
CA THR A 113 -3.57 14.39 -6.48
C THR A 113 -2.98 15.79 -6.69
N GLU A 114 -3.42 16.76 -5.88
CA GLU A 114 -2.90 18.15 -5.97
C GLU A 114 -1.38 18.23 -5.83
N THR A 115 -0.81 17.42 -4.93
CA THR A 115 0.63 17.41 -4.64
C THR A 115 1.41 16.42 -5.50
N GLY A 116 0.72 15.50 -6.19
CA GLY A 116 1.30 14.44 -7.01
C GLY A 116 0.92 14.53 -8.50
N TRP A 117 0.43 15.67 -8.96
CA TRP A 117 -0.03 15.85 -10.34
C TRP A 117 1.07 15.58 -11.37
N GLY A 118 0.76 14.78 -12.39
CA GLY A 118 1.67 14.52 -13.52
C GLY A 118 2.44 13.19 -13.43
N PRO A 119 3.50 13.00 -14.23
CA PRO A 119 4.25 11.75 -14.24
C PRO A 119 4.90 11.45 -12.87
N GLN A 120 4.58 10.29 -12.32
CA GLN A 120 5.10 9.79 -11.05
C GLN A 120 5.73 8.41 -11.26
N THR A 121 6.62 8.03 -10.34
CA THR A 121 7.20 6.68 -10.26
C THR A 121 6.81 6.06 -8.93
N GLY A 122 6.24 4.86 -8.99
CA GLY A 122 5.92 4.06 -7.83
C GLY A 122 7.14 3.82 -6.96
N THR A 123 6.94 3.88 -5.65
CA THR A 123 7.94 3.61 -4.61
C THR A 123 7.50 2.45 -3.71
N ALA A 124 6.32 1.86 -3.96
CA ALA A 124 5.86 0.71 -3.21
C ALA A 124 6.88 -0.43 -3.40
N THR A 125 7.73 -0.65 -2.40
CA THR A 125 8.60 -1.82 -2.38
C THR A 125 7.70 -3.04 -2.43
N SER A 126 8.11 -4.06 -3.17
CA SER A 126 7.38 -5.31 -3.25
C SER A 126 7.26 -5.96 -1.85
N GLY A 127 6.26 -5.58 -1.07
CA GLY A 127 5.36 -6.60 -0.59
C GLY A 127 4.76 -7.23 -1.83
N ALA A 128 4.84 -8.55 -1.97
CA ALA A 128 4.12 -9.24 -3.05
C ALA A 128 2.72 -8.61 -3.13
N ALA A 129 2.22 -8.35 -4.35
CA ALA A 129 0.83 -7.92 -4.52
C ALA A 129 -0.03 -8.75 -3.55
N PRO A 130 -0.89 -8.11 -2.72
CA PRO A 130 -1.53 -8.81 -1.60
C PRO A 130 -2.09 -10.13 -2.08
N CYS A 131 -1.69 -11.20 -1.41
CA CYS A 131 -2.07 -12.53 -1.82
C CYS A 131 -3.58 -12.67 -1.75
N ASN A 132 -4.16 -13.14 -2.84
CA ASN A 132 -5.56 -13.55 -2.89
C ASN A 132 -5.67 -15.08 -2.75
N CYS A 133 -6.89 -15.59 -2.69
CA CYS A 133 -7.21 -17.01 -2.54
C CYS A 133 -6.48 -17.99 -3.48
N ASN A 134 -6.04 -17.50 -4.63
CA ASN A 134 -5.58 -18.31 -5.77
C ASN A 134 -4.18 -17.92 -6.27
N SER A 135 -3.63 -16.80 -5.79
CA SER A 135 -2.33 -16.30 -6.22
C SER A 135 -1.63 -15.58 -5.09
N GLY A 136 -0.36 -15.90 -4.88
CA GLY A 136 0.43 -15.32 -3.83
C GLY A 136 1.79 -15.98 -3.68
N THR A 137 2.74 -15.25 -3.11
CA THR A 137 4.03 -15.83 -2.73
C THR A 137 3.87 -16.55 -1.40
N ILE A 138 4.03 -17.88 -1.41
CA ILE A 138 3.99 -18.67 -0.18
C ILE A 138 5.19 -18.29 0.69
N TRP A 139 4.91 -17.91 1.93
CA TRP A 139 5.90 -17.66 2.94
C TRP A 139 6.72 -18.92 3.19
N ASN A 140 8.05 -18.77 3.18
CA ASN A 140 8.98 -19.87 3.45
C ASN A 140 8.85 -21.07 2.48
N ALA A 141 8.44 -20.83 1.23
CA ALA A 141 8.28 -21.86 0.21
C ALA A 141 9.54 -22.74 0.01
N ALA A 142 10.73 -22.12 0.08
CA ALA A 142 12.01 -22.83 -0.04
C ALA A 142 12.25 -23.87 1.08
N ASN A 143 11.57 -23.74 2.21
CA ASN A 143 11.62 -24.68 3.34
C ASN A 143 10.30 -25.45 3.50
N GLY A 144 9.55 -25.63 2.41
CA GLY A 144 8.34 -26.45 2.40
C GLY A 144 7.08 -25.76 2.95
N GLY A 145 7.08 -24.43 3.08
CA GLY A 145 5.85 -23.69 3.36
C GLY A 145 4.82 -23.88 2.24
N THR A 146 3.54 -23.92 2.61
CA THR A 146 2.40 -24.17 1.71
C THR A 146 1.19 -23.28 1.99
N ARG A 147 1.08 -22.70 3.18
CA ARG A 147 -0.17 -22.13 3.68
C ARG A 147 -0.21 -20.62 3.72
N TRP A 148 0.84 -20.01 4.24
CA TRP A 148 0.78 -18.59 4.58
C TRP A 148 1.33 -17.72 3.47
N CYS A 149 0.74 -16.55 3.29
CA CYS A 149 1.38 -15.46 2.55
C CYS A 149 1.48 -14.21 3.42
N ASP A 150 2.68 -13.65 3.51
CA ASP A 150 2.93 -12.32 4.06
C ASP A 150 2.70 -11.28 2.96
N ASN A 151 1.68 -10.44 3.14
CA ASN A 151 1.27 -9.46 2.12
C ASN A 151 2.18 -8.22 2.12
N GLY A 152 3.14 -8.11 3.06
CA GLY A 152 4.06 -6.98 3.16
C GLY A 152 3.41 -5.65 3.59
N ASN A 153 2.12 -5.65 3.92
CA ASN A 153 1.33 -4.48 4.30
C ASN A 153 0.76 -4.58 5.73
N GLY A 154 1.43 -5.36 6.59
CA GLY A 154 0.97 -5.64 7.96
C GLY A 154 -0.08 -6.75 8.07
N THR A 155 -0.44 -7.41 6.98
CA THR A 155 -1.39 -8.53 6.97
C THR A 155 -0.78 -9.85 6.48
N VAL A 156 -1.38 -10.96 6.88
CA VAL A 156 -1.03 -12.31 6.43
C VAL A 156 -2.29 -13.01 5.92
N THR A 157 -2.25 -13.55 4.70
CA THR A 157 -3.35 -14.34 4.12
C THR A 157 -3.14 -15.83 4.37
N ASP A 158 -4.18 -16.51 4.83
CA ASP A 158 -4.24 -17.98 4.90
C ASP A 158 -4.73 -18.56 3.56
N LEU A 159 -3.83 -19.10 2.74
CA LEU A 159 -4.15 -19.58 1.39
C LEU A 159 -4.82 -20.96 1.37
N LEU A 160 -4.56 -21.76 2.41
CA LEU A 160 -4.97 -23.17 2.44
C LEU A 160 -6.10 -23.43 3.46
N GLY A 161 -6.11 -22.71 4.57
CA GLY A 161 -6.93 -23.03 5.73
C GLY A 161 -6.46 -24.31 6.43
N ALA A 162 -7.33 -24.84 7.29
CA ALA A 162 -7.19 -26.15 7.91
C ALA A 162 -8.55 -26.86 7.97
N THR A 163 -8.52 -28.19 8.03
CA THR A 163 -9.74 -28.98 8.25
C THR A 163 -10.13 -28.91 9.72
N VAL A 164 -11.22 -28.19 10.01
CA VAL A 164 -11.81 -28.08 11.35
C VAL A 164 -13.25 -28.55 11.25
N ASP A 165 -13.63 -29.52 12.09
CA ASP A 165 -14.97 -30.11 12.13
C ASP A 165 -15.43 -30.63 10.75
N GLY A 166 -14.52 -31.28 10.02
CA GLY A 166 -14.77 -31.87 8.70
C GLY A 166 -14.88 -30.87 7.54
N LYS A 167 -14.59 -29.58 7.76
CA LYS A 167 -14.66 -28.53 6.73
C LYS A 167 -13.38 -27.71 6.69
N THR A 168 -13.00 -27.22 5.51
CA THR A 168 -11.92 -26.24 5.37
C THR A 168 -12.36 -24.91 6.01
N LYS A 169 -11.56 -24.44 6.96
CA LYS A 169 -11.75 -23.18 7.70
C LYS A 169 -10.47 -22.37 7.63
N GLY A 170 -10.58 -21.04 7.70
CA GLY A 170 -9.42 -20.15 7.63
C GLY A 170 -8.97 -19.81 6.21
N ARG A 171 -9.28 -20.62 5.20
CA ARG A 171 -8.91 -20.33 3.81
C ARG A 171 -9.43 -18.96 3.36
N CYS A 172 -8.56 -18.20 2.73
CA CYS A 172 -8.74 -16.82 2.29
C CYS A 172 -9.02 -15.81 3.40
N LEU A 173 -8.77 -16.13 4.67
CA LEU A 173 -8.85 -15.12 5.71
C LEU A 173 -7.56 -14.31 5.75
N VAL A 174 -7.72 -13.01 5.97
CA VAL A 174 -6.63 -12.07 6.15
C VAL A 174 -6.53 -11.73 7.62
N TRP A 175 -5.36 -11.99 8.20
CA TRP A 175 -5.07 -11.83 9.61
C TRP A 175 -4.14 -10.63 9.82
N LEU A 176 -4.30 -9.93 10.93
CA LEU A 176 -3.31 -8.96 11.37
C LEU A 176 -1.99 -9.68 11.65
N LYS A 177 -0.87 -9.17 11.13
CA LYS A 177 0.45 -9.80 11.31
C LYS A 177 0.93 -9.78 12.76
N ASP A 178 0.68 -8.67 13.47
CA ASP A 178 0.96 -8.55 14.90
C ASP A 178 -0.19 -9.12 15.75
N ALA A 179 -0.04 -10.38 16.15
CA ALA A 179 -0.97 -11.08 17.01
C ALA A 179 -1.01 -10.54 18.45
N GLY A 180 -0.15 -9.58 18.81
CA GLY A 180 -0.11 -8.95 20.13
C GLY A 180 -0.83 -7.61 20.20
N TRP A 181 -1.08 -6.96 19.06
CA TRP A 181 -1.55 -5.57 18.99
C TRP A 181 -2.87 -5.31 19.74
N GLY A 182 -3.79 -6.26 19.67
CA GLY A 182 -5.11 -6.10 20.26
C GLY A 182 -5.08 -6.02 21.79
N GLY A 183 -4.02 -6.54 22.41
CA GLY A 183 -3.89 -6.62 23.87
C GLY A 183 -4.95 -7.51 24.50
N GLN A 184 -5.01 -7.52 25.83
CA GLN A 184 -6.01 -8.26 26.58
C GLN A 184 -7.25 -7.40 26.79
N LYS A 185 -8.44 -7.96 26.55
CA LYS A 185 -9.73 -7.28 26.69
C LYS A 185 -10.80 -8.21 27.25
N PRO A 186 -11.83 -7.70 27.92
CA PRO A 186 -13.04 -8.48 28.13
C PRO A 186 -13.69 -8.82 26.79
N TRP A 187 -14.34 -9.98 26.70
CA TRP A 187 -15.10 -10.34 25.50
C TRP A 187 -16.23 -9.35 25.24
N ARG A 188 -16.92 -8.95 26.31
CA ARG A 188 -17.89 -7.83 26.35
C ARG A 188 -17.62 -6.99 27.58
N ALA A 189 -17.46 -5.69 27.39
CA ALA A 189 -17.35 -4.75 28.50
C ALA A 189 -18.72 -4.51 29.13
N SER A 190 -18.75 -4.39 30.45
CA SER A 190 -19.96 -3.95 31.18
C SER A 190 -20.22 -2.45 31.01
N SER A 191 -19.21 -1.66 30.63
CA SER A 191 -19.31 -0.22 30.36
C SER A 191 -18.16 0.27 29.46
N GLY A 192 -18.37 1.33 28.68
CA GLY A 192 -17.29 2.08 28.02
C GLY A 192 -16.79 1.56 26.68
N ASN A 193 -17.46 0.57 26.06
CA ASN A 193 -17.14 0.02 24.73
C ASN A 193 -15.67 -0.43 24.54
N ASP A 194 -14.94 -0.72 25.62
CA ASP A 194 -13.57 -1.25 25.55
C ASP A 194 -13.57 -2.79 25.66
N ASP A 195 -14.05 -3.44 24.60
CA ASP A 195 -14.15 -4.90 24.53
C ASP A 195 -13.45 -5.50 23.30
N ALA A 196 -13.32 -6.82 23.29
CA ALA A 196 -12.61 -7.55 22.25
C ALA A 196 -13.16 -7.31 20.84
N HIS A 197 -14.48 -7.17 20.72
CA HIS A 197 -15.13 -6.91 19.44
C HIS A 197 -14.87 -5.48 18.96
N THR A 198 -15.00 -4.50 19.86
CA THR A 198 -14.79 -3.09 19.54
C THR A 198 -13.32 -2.85 19.22
N ARG A 199 -12.40 -3.43 19.99
CA ARG A 199 -10.95 -3.36 19.72
C ARG A 199 -10.58 -3.92 18.35
N ALA A 200 -11.20 -5.03 17.94
CA ALA A 200 -10.99 -5.56 16.60
C ALA A 200 -11.61 -4.68 15.51
N GLY A 201 -12.82 -4.15 15.74
CA GLY A 201 -13.54 -3.32 14.76
C GLY A 201 -12.94 -1.94 14.51
N LEU A 202 -12.19 -1.39 15.48
CA LEU A 202 -11.50 -0.10 15.32
C LEU A 202 -10.20 -0.18 14.53
N LEU A 203 -9.65 -1.38 14.30
CA LEU A 203 -8.42 -1.55 13.53
C LEU A 203 -8.60 -1.05 12.08
N LYS A 204 -7.62 -0.31 11.58
CA LYS A 204 -7.59 0.25 10.22
C LYS A 204 -6.17 0.48 9.72
N SER A 205 -6.03 0.73 8.42
CA SER A 205 -4.77 1.12 7.79
C SER A 205 -4.17 2.36 8.47
N GLY A 206 -2.84 2.37 8.65
CA GLY A 206 -2.10 3.37 9.42
C GLY A 206 -1.87 3.00 10.89
N GLU A 207 -2.53 1.97 11.40
CA GLU A 207 -2.33 1.42 12.76
C GLU A 207 -1.68 0.04 12.70
N ALA A 208 -1.04 -0.41 13.79
CA ALA A 208 -0.50 -1.77 13.90
C ALA A 208 0.49 -2.20 12.78
N GLY A 209 1.09 -1.24 12.07
CA GLY A 209 1.91 -1.50 10.89
C GLY A 209 1.11 -1.86 9.62
N LEU A 210 -0.20 -1.61 9.60
CA LEU A 210 -1.06 -1.79 8.44
C LEU A 210 -0.86 -0.68 7.40
N SER A 211 -0.79 -1.10 6.15
CA SER A 211 -0.82 -0.23 4.96
C SER A 211 -1.68 -0.86 3.87
N ASP A 212 -2.77 -1.53 4.27
CA ASP A 212 -3.61 -2.37 3.41
C ASP A 212 -4.88 -1.68 2.90
N GLY A 213 -5.05 -0.40 3.23
CA GLY A 213 -6.23 0.40 2.84
C GLY A 213 -7.51 0.07 3.63
N SER A 214 -7.43 -0.79 4.65
CA SER A 214 -8.60 -1.08 5.50
C SER A 214 -9.08 0.14 6.27
N VAL A 215 -10.39 0.18 6.52
CA VAL A 215 -11.08 1.19 7.32
C VAL A 215 -11.73 0.56 8.56
N GLU A 216 -12.19 1.39 9.51
CA GLU A 216 -12.90 0.90 10.69
C GLU A 216 -14.13 0.07 10.26
N GLY A 217 -14.32 -1.08 10.91
CA GLY A 217 -15.38 -2.03 10.59
C GLY A 217 -14.98 -3.16 9.64
N ASP A 218 -13.86 -3.05 8.92
CA ASP A 218 -13.38 -4.14 8.05
C ASP A 218 -12.91 -5.37 8.85
N TRP A 219 -12.38 -5.12 10.04
CA TRP A 219 -11.80 -6.12 10.91
C TRP A 219 -12.78 -6.62 11.97
N ARG A 220 -12.67 -7.90 12.32
CA ARG A 220 -13.51 -8.52 13.35
C ARG A 220 -12.74 -9.52 14.19
N LEU A 221 -13.36 -9.91 15.31
CA LEU A 221 -12.90 -11.04 16.09
C LEU A 221 -13.16 -12.37 15.33
N PRO A 222 -12.22 -13.32 15.31
CA PRO A 222 -12.36 -14.58 14.59
C PRO A 222 -13.42 -15.47 15.24
N THR A 223 -14.12 -16.27 14.45
CA THR A 223 -14.97 -17.34 15.01
C THR A 223 -14.12 -18.46 15.60
N LEU A 224 -14.72 -19.31 16.45
CA LEU A 224 -14.00 -20.44 17.05
C LEU A 224 -13.34 -21.33 15.99
N SER A 225 -14.06 -21.65 14.91
CA SER A 225 -13.52 -22.51 13.85
C SER A 225 -12.36 -21.86 13.08
N GLU A 226 -12.38 -20.54 12.89
CA GLU A 226 -11.29 -19.80 12.24
C GLU A 226 -10.05 -19.73 13.13
N LEU A 227 -10.25 -19.47 14.42
CA LEU A 227 -9.15 -19.40 15.37
C LEU A 227 -8.52 -20.79 15.59
N ARG A 228 -9.33 -21.86 15.64
CA ARG A 228 -8.83 -23.26 15.63
C ARG A 228 -8.04 -23.60 14.36
N ALA A 229 -8.37 -22.98 13.23
CA ALA A 229 -7.63 -23.21 12.00
C ALA A 229 -6.18 -22.72 12.12
N LEU A 230 -5.89 -21.63 12.85
CA LEU A 230 -4.52 -21.18 13.11
C LEU A 230 -3.71 -22.24 13.87
N THR A 231 -4.36 -22.96 14.78
CA THR A 231 -3.68 -23.93 15.64
C THR A 231 -3.62 -25.34 15.05
N THR A 232 -4.23 -25.61 13.89
CA THR A 232 -4.30 -26.97 13.32
C THR A 232 -3.26 -27.16 12.20
N ASN A 233 -2.67 -28.36 12.12
CA ASN A 233 -1.68 -28.78 11.10
C ASN A 233 -2.17 -28.55 9.66
N PRO A 234 -1.26 -28.29 8.68
CA PRO A 234 0.17 -28.59 8.71
C PRO A 234 1.13 -27.45 9.12
N GLU A 235 0.67 -26.20 9.23
CA GLU A 235 1.53 -25.06 9.58
C GLU A 235 0.93 -24.27 10.75
N GLN A 236 0.99 -24.88 11.93
CA GLN A 236 0.45 -24.33 13.16
C GLN A 236 1.15 -23.03 13.57
N ILE A 237 0.38 -22.01 13.97
CA ILE A 237 0.92 -20.78 14.54
C ILE A 237 1.06 -20.90 16.05
N LEU A 238 2.29 -20.86 16.54
CA LEU A 238 2.66 -20.94 17.96
C LEU A 238 3.62 -19.82 18.32
N ARG A 239 3.73 -19.47 19.61
CA ARG A 239 4.75 -18.52 20.09
C ARG A 239 6.18 -18.93 19.70
N GLY A 240 6.50 -20.22 19.77
CA GLY A 240 7.83 -20.73 19.41
C GLY A 240 8.06 -20.91 17.91
N SER A 241 6.98 -20.95 17.12
CA SER A 241 7.00 -21.11 15.66
C SER A 241 5.88 -20.25 15.06
N PRO A 242 6.04 -18.91 15.04
CA PRO A 242 4.95 -18.00 14.72
C PRO A 242 4.69 -17.90 13.21
N GLY A 243 5.46 -18.59 12.36
CA GLY A 243 5.35 -18.44 10.91
C GLY A 243 5.65 -17.01 10.48
N PRO A 244 4.86 -16.41 9.57
CA PRO A 244 5.01 -15.00 9.18
C PRO A 244 4.49 -14.01 10.24
N PHE A 245 3.87 -14.48 11.32
CA PHE A 245 3.28 -13.62 12.32
C PHE A 245 4.31 -13.08 13.31
N SER A 246 3.99 -11.94 13.91
CA SER A 246 4.72 -11.35 15.05
C SER A 246 3.81 -11.27 16.27
N GLY A 247 4.39 -11.01 17.45
CA GLY A 247 3.62 -10.76 18.67
C GLY A 247 2.79 -11.95 19.20
N VAL A 248 2.92 -13.14 18.61
CA VAL A 248 2.17 -14.35 19.01
C VAL A 248 2.41 -14.67 20.48
N ARG A 249 1.32 -14.72 21.25
CA ARG A 249 1.32 -14.99 22.68
C ARG A 249 1.16 -16.48 22.96
N SER A 250 1.69 -16.90 24.10
CA SER A 250 1.43 -18.23 24.65
C SER A 250 0.06 -18.33 25.31
N ASP A 251 -0.61 -17.20 25.50
CA ASP A 251 -1.90 -17.04 26.15
C ASP A 251 -3.08 -17.34 25.20
N ARG A 252 -4.30 -17.22 25.73
CA ARG A 252 -5.54 -17.45 25.00
C ARG A 252 -5.92 -16.25 24.15
N TYR A 253 -6.52 -16.54 23.01
CA TYR A 253 -7.15 -15.58 22.13
C TYR A 253 -8.66 -15.76 22.15
N TRP A 254 -9.38 -14.64 22.22
CA TRP A 254 -10.84 -14.65 22.15
C TRP A 254 -11.33 -15.05 20.76
N SER A 255 -12.40 -15.84 20.70
CA SER A 255 -13.23 -15.98 19.51
C SER A 255 -14.53 -15.18 19.67
N SER A 256 -15.18 -14.82 18.57
CA SER A 256 -16.52 -14.23 18.52
C SER A 256 -17.65 -15.21 18.85
N THR A 257 -17.32 -16.48 19.12
CA THR A 257 -18.30 -17.54 19.31
C THR A 257 -18.66 -17.71 20.79
N SER A 258 -19.93 -17.48 21.13
CA SER A 258 -20.47 -17.78 22.46
C SER A 258 -20.68 -19.28 22.66
N VAL A 259 -20.64 -19.76 23.90
CA VAL A 259 -20.97 -21.17 24.21
C VAL A 259 -22.47 -21.37 24.10
N ALA A 260 -22.92 -22.32 23.26
CA ALA A 260 -24.35 -22.54 23.03
C ALA A 260 -25.11 -23.00 24.29
N ALA A 261 -24.46 -23.81 25.14
CA ALA A 261 -25.03 -24.30 26.39
C ALA A 261 -25.04 -23.25 27.52
N ASP A 262 -24.17 -22.23 27.43
CA ASP A 262 -24.07 -21.16 28.42
C ASP A 262 -23.65 -19.83 27.74
N PRO A 263 -24.62 -18.99 27.34
CA PRO A 263 -24.34 -17.71 26.67
C PRO A 263 -23.58 -16.70 27.53
N SER A 264 -23.38 -16.93 28.83
CA SER A 264 -22.52 -16.09 29.68
C SER A 264 -21.02 -16.30 29.40
N LEU A 265 -20.69 -17.38 28.68
CA LEU A 265 -19.35 -17.77 28.30
C LEU A 265 -19.08 -17.55 26.80
N ALA A 266 -17.81 -17.35 26.46
CA ALA A 266 -17.32 -17.34 25.08
C ALA A 266 -16.10 -18.25 24.94
N TRP A 267 -15.89 -18.76 23.73
CA TRP A 267 -14.78 -19.65 23.45
C TRP A 267 -13.48 -18.89 23.22
N THR A 268 -12.41 -19.47 23.74
CA THR A 268 -11.02 -19.01 23.58
C THR A 268 -10.18 -20.17 23.05
N VAL A 269 -9.07 -19.84 22.39
CA VAL A 269 -8.12 -20.83 21.89
C VAL A 269 -6.70 -20.46 22.32
N GLN A 270 -5.97 -21.46 22.81
CA GLN A 270 -4.55 -21.38 23.15
C GLN A 270 -3.90 -22.70 22.71
N THR A 271 -2.98 -22.68 21.75
CA THR A 271 -2.12 -23.82 21.39
C THR A 271 -2.82 -25.20 21.49
N ASN A 272 -3.81 -25.45 20.61
CA ASN A 272 -4.62 -26.69 20.56
C ASN A 272 -5.61 -26.93 21.72
N ILE A 273 -5.66 -26.05 22.71
CA ILE A 273 -6.63 -26.09 23.80
C ILE A 273 -7.75 -25.10 23.48
N VAL A 274 -8.99 -25.58 23.59
CA VAL A 274 -10.20 -24.75 23.50
C VAL A 274 -10.82 -24.69 24.88
N VAL A 275 -11.01 -23.47 25.40
CA VAL A 275 -11.58 -23.25 26.73
C VAL A 275 -12.68 -22.20 26.66
N ALA A 276 -13.77 -22.41 27.41
CA ALA A 276 -14.80 -21.39 27.61
C ALA A 276 -14.44 -20.48 28.79
N MET A 277 -14.53 -19.18 28.61
CA MET A 277 -14.27 -18.18 29.65
C MET A 277 -15.46 -17.22 29.80
N GLY A 278 -15.63 -16.68 31.01
CA GLY A 278 -16.67 -15.68 31.28
C GLY A 278 -16.43 -14.41 30.47
N LYS A 279 -17.50 -13.84 29.91
CA LYS A 279 -17.38 -12.70 28.97
C LYS A 279 -16.79 -11.42 29.57
N SER A 280 -16.79 -11.27 30.89
CA SER A 280 -16.14 -10.18 31.61
C SER A 280 -14.66 -10.42 31.91
N PHE A 281 -14.12 -11.61 31.64
CA PHE A 281 -12.72 -11.94 31.89
C PHE A 281 -11.81 -11.14 30.95
N SER A 282 -10.86 -10.39 31.50
CA SER A 282 -10.05 -9.42 30.75
C SER A 282 -8.64 -9.90 30.42
N GLY A 283 -8.33 -11.20 30.58
CA GLY A 283 -6.98 -11.74 30.40
C GLY A 283 -6.70 -12.40 29.04
N ASP A 284 -7.69 -12.47 28.15
CA ASP A 284 -7.50 -13.10 26.82
C ASP A 284 -7.31 -12.04 25.74
N TYR A 285 -6.47 -12.38 24.75
CA TYR A 285 -6.00 -11.47 23.72
C TYR A 285 -6.96 -11.34 22.54
N VAL A 286 -6.88 -10.18 21.89
CA VAL A 286 -7.63 -9.86 20.68
C VAL A 286 -6.72 -10.02 19.47
N TRP A 287 -7.10 -10.87 18.51
CA TRP A 287 -6.39 -11.02 17.24
C TRP A 287 -7.36 -10.83 16.08
N PRO A 288 -7.34 -9.66 15.41
CA PRO A 288 -8.29 -9.35 14.35
C PRO A 288 -8.08 -10.18 13.07
N VAL A 289 -9.20 -10.50 12.43
CA VAL A 289 -9.30 -11.18 11.14
C VAL A 289 -10.34 -10.49 10.27
N ARG A 290 -10.20 -10.57 8.95
CA ARG A 290 -11.23 -10.18 7.97
C ARG A 290 -11.33 -11.19 6.82
N GLY A 291 -12.39 -11.05 6.02
CA GLY A 291 -12.52 -11.80 4.78
C GLY A 291 -11.45 -11.41 3.76
N GLY A 292 -11.06 -12.36 2.91
CA GLY A 292 -10.18 -12.10 1.78
C GLY A 292 -10.90 -11.40 0.63
N GLN A 293 -10.10 -10.79 -0.23
CA GLN A 293 -10.50 -10.23 -1.53
C GLN A 293 -10.34 -11.28 -2.63
#